data_AF-A0A0S9BT40-F1
#
_entry.id   AF-A0A0S9BT40-F1
#
_cell.length_a   1.000
_cell.length_b   1.000
_cell.length_c   1.000
_cell.angle_alpha   90.00
_cell.angle_beta   90.00
_cell.angle_gamma   90.00
#
_symmetry.space_group_name_H-M   'P 1'
#
loop_
_entity.id
_entity.type
_entity.pdbx_description
1 polymer ?
#
loop_
_entity_poly.entity_id
_entity_poly.type
_entity_poly.pdbx_seq_one_letter_code
_entity_poly.pdbx_strand_id
1 'polypeptide(L)' 'MQHSDKTNEVFEQSMTFVDGYLHPGDKPGIGVEFNEEAAAAFPYQQAYLPYNRLVDGTVHDW' A
#
# COMPACT_ATOMS: atom_id res chain seq x y z
N MET A 1 9.77 -1.37 4.81
CA MET A 1 9.39 -1.25 3.39
C MET A 1 9.16 0.22 3.14
N GLN A 2 9.92 0.84 2.25
CA GLN A 2 9.74 2.25 1.94
C GLN A 2 8.63 2.38 0.89
N HIS A 3 7.59 3.14 1.20
CA HIS A 3 6.55 3.47 0.24
C HIS A 3 7.10 4.40 -0.85
N SER A 4 6.50 4.36 -2.04
CA SER A 4 6.87 5.28 -3.12
C SER A 4 6.48 6.72 -2.78
N ASP A 5 7.17 7.69 -3.36
CA ASP A 5 6.87 9.11 -3.16
C ASP A 5 5.39 9.42 -3.48
N LYS A 6 4.86 8.85 -4.57
CA LYS A 6 3.43 8.97 -4.94
C LYS A 6 2.47 8.45 -3.88
N THR A 7 2.83 7.36 -3.20
CA THR A 7 2.01 6.84 -2.09
C THR A 7 2.02 7.83 -0.93
N ASN A 8 3.17 8.43 -0.64
CA ASN A 8 3.32 9.39 0.46
C ASN A 8 2.69 10.77 0.15
N GLU A 9 2.51 11.12 -1.13
CA GLU A 9 1.74 12.31 -1.54
C GLU A 9 0.25 12.20 -1.20
N VAL A 10 -0.31 10.99 -1.28
CA VAL A 10 -1.73 10.73 -1.01
C VAL A 10 -1.99 10.34 0.44
N PHE A 11 -1.07 9.56 1.03
CA PHE A 11 -1.13 9.12 2.41
C PHE A 11 0.07 9.65 3.18
N GLU A 12 -0.13 10.76 3.89
CA GLU A 12 0.88 11.28 4.79
C GLU A 12 0.99 10.36 6.01
N GLN A 13 2.19 9.84 6.30
CA GLN A 13 2.40 8.88 7.38
C GLN A 13 3.56 9.28 8.30
N SER A 14 3.49 8.85 9.56
CA SER A 14 4.56 9.01 10.54
C SER A 14 5.46 7.79 10.73
N MET A 15 5.16 6.69 10.02
CA MET A 15 5.94 5.47 10.06
C MET A 15 7.35 5.71 9.51
N THR A 16 8.37 5.17 10.18
CA THR A 16 9.75 5.17 9.69
C THR A 16 10.29 3.75 9.53
N PHE A 17 11.11 3.55 8.50
CA PHE A 17 11.82 2.29 8.26
C PHE A 17 13.31 2.50 8.48
N VAL A 18 13.84 1.98 9.59
CA VAL A 18 15.23 2.15 10.02
C VAL A 18 15.80 0.79 10.42
N ASP A 19 16.99 0.46 9.92
CA ASP A 19 17.72 -0.78 10.24
C ASP A 19 16.90 -2.08 10.04
N GLY A 20 15.97 -2.08 9.07
CA GLY A 20 15.10 -3.23 8.78
C GLY A 20 13.83 -3.30 9.63
N TYR A 21 13.62 -2.35 10.55
CA TYR A 21 12.46 -2.28 11.44
C TYR A 21 11.50 -1.18 11.03
N LEU A 22 10.22 -1.37 11.37
CA LEU A 22 9.17 -0.35 11.24
C LEU A 22 8.88 0.23 12.63
N HIS A 23 8.90 1.56 12.75
CA HIS A 23 8.37 2.26 13.91
C HIS A 23 7.14 3.06 13.49
N PRO A 24 5.99 2.96 14.19
CA PRO A 24 4.74 3.61 13.76
C PRO A 24 4.80 5.14 13.86
N GLY A 25 5.73 5.67 14.66
CA GLY A 25 5.78 7.09 15.01
C GLY A 25 5.02 7.39 16.30
N ASP A 26 5.07 8.64 16.73
CA ASP A 26 4.48 9.08 18.01
C ASP A 26 3.30 10.06 17.82
N LYS A 27 2.84 10.26 16.58
CA LYS A 27 1.64 11.08 16.31
C LYS A 27 0.42 10.40 16.95
N PRO A 28 -0.50 11.16 17.58
CA PRO A 28 -1.75 10.61 18.07
C PRO A 28 -2.57 9.89 16.98
N GLY A 29 -3.34 8.88 17.38
CA GLY A 29 -4.08 8.03 16.44
C GLY A 29 -3.18 7.00 15.76
N ILE A 30 -3.51 6.63 14.51
CA ILE A 30 -2.69 5.70 13.73
C ILE A 30 -1.54 6.39 12.97
N GLY A 31 -1.42 7.72 13.08
CA GLY A 31 -0.33 8.48 12.48
C GLY A 31 -0.34 8.53 10.94
N VAL A 32 -1.53 8.44 10.33
CA VAL A 32 -1.74 8.51 8.87
C VAL A 32 -2.89 9.48 8.56
N GLU A 33 -2.72 10.33 7.56
CA GLU A 33 -3.73 11.27 7.05
C GLU A 33 -3.90 11.10 5.54
N PHE A 34 -5.11 11.33 5.02
CA PHE A 34 -5.45 11.19 3.60
C PHE A 34 -5.58 12.55 2.93
N ASN A 35 -4.82 12.77 1.85
CA ASN A 35 -4.88 13.99 1.05
C ASN A 35 -5.84 13.81 -0.14
N GLU A 36 -7.06 14.33 0.00
CA GLU A 36 -8.10 14.23 -1.03
C GLU A 36 -7.74 14.93 -2.35
N GLU A 37 -7.04 16.06 -2.29
CA GLU A 37 -6.63 16.83 -3.47
C GLU A 37 -5.59 16.07 -4.30
N ALA A 38 -4.57 15.51 -3.64
CA ALA A 38 -3.58 14.67 -4.30
C ALA A 38 -4.20 13.37 -4.84
N ALA A 39 -5.12 12.75 -4.09
CA ALA A 39 -5.81 11.54 -4.50
C ALA A 39 -6.63 11.71 -5.78
N ALA A 40 -7.21 12.90 -6.00
CA ALA A 40 -8.04 13.19 -7.18
C ALA A 40 -7.29 13.04 -8.52
N ALA A 41 -5.96 13.11 -8.50
CA ALA A 41 -5.11 12.89 -9.68
C ALA A 41 -5.00 11.41 -10.09
N PHE A 42 -5.43 10.47 -9.25
CA PHE A 42 -5.28 9.03 -9.45
C PHE A 42 -6.64 8.32 -9.51
N PRO A 43 -7.32 8.35 -10.68
CA PRO A 43 -8.60 7.68 -10.84
C PRO A 43 -8.46 6.17 -10.64
N TYR A 44 -9.52 5.54 -10.13
CA TYR A 44 -9.55 4.10 -9.92
C TYR A 44 -9.21 3.34 -11.21
N GLN A 45 -8.26 2.41 -11.09
CA GLN A 45 -7.91 1.47 -12.14
C GLN A 45 -8.13 0.05 -11.62
N GLN A 46 -8.95 -0.71 -12.31
CA GLN A 46 -9.20 -2.11 -11.98
C GLN A 46 -7.92 -2.94 -12.16
N ALA A 47 -7.57 -3.70 -11.13
CA ALA A 47 -6.46 -4.62 -11.14
C ALA A 47 -6.87 -5.92 -10.43
N TYR A 48 -6.57 -7.06 -11.04
CA TYR A 48 -6.83 -8.38 -10.46
C TYR A 48 -5.53 -8.99 -9.95
N LEU A 49 -5.60 -9.68 -8.82
CA LEU A 49 -4.57 -10.66 -8.50
C LEU A 49 -4.63 -11.78 -9.56
N PRO A 50 -3.48 -12.39 -9.90
CA PRO A 50 -3.50 -13.60 -10.71
C PRO A 50 -4.20 -14.74 -9.95
N TYR A 51 -4.54 -15.78 -10.69
CA TYR A 51 -5.00 -17.05 -10.14
C TYR A 51 -4.05 -18.15 -10.60
N ASN A 52 -4.04 -19.27 -9.89
CA ASN A 52 -3.18 -20.40 -10.21
C ASN A 52 -4.00 -21.63 -10.58
N ARG A 53 -3.43 -22.46 -11.45
CA ARG A 53 -3.99 -23.76 -11.85
C ARG A 53 -2.89 -24.80 -11.94
N LEU A 54 -3.21 -26.02 -11.56
CA LEU A 54 -2.36 -27.18 -11.83
C LEU A 54 -2.33 -27.47 -13.34
N VAL A 55 -1.39 -28.32 -13.76
CA VAL A 55 -1.21 -28.69 -15.18
C VAL A 55 -2.48 -29.32 -15.78
N ASP A 56 -3.31 -29.97 -14.97
CA ASP A 56 -4.58 -30.56 -15.38
C ASP A 56 -5.76 -29.55 -15.42
N GLY A 57 -5.50 -28.29 -15.08
CA GLY A 57 -6.48 -27.20 -15.07
C GLY A 57 -7.22 -27.03 -13.74
N THR A 58 -6.98 -27.87 -12.73
CA THR A 58 -7.59 -27.73 -11.40
C THR A 58 -7.21 -26.38 -10.77
N VAL A 59 -8.20 -25.66 -10.22
CA VAL A 59 -7.96 -24.41 -9.49
C VAL A 59 -7.08 -24.68 -8.28
N HIS A 60 -6.04 -23.87 -8.10
CA HIS A 60 -5.13 -23.99 -6.97
C HIS A 60 -4.84 -22.64 -6.34
N ASP A 61 -4.20 -22.69 -5.18
CA ASP A 61 -3.77 -21.52 -4.44
C ASP A 61 -2.72 -20.77 -5.27
N TRP A 62 -2.97 -19.47 -5.43
CA TRP A 62 -2.03 -18.54 -6.05
C TRP A 62 -1.02 -18.04 -5.05
#